data_AF-A0A7S2PR08-F1
#
_entry.id   AF-A0A7S2PR08-F1
#
_cell.length_a   1.000
_cell.length_b   1.000
_cell.length_c   1.000
_cell.angle_alpha   90.00
_cell.angle_beta   90.00
_cell.angle_gamma   90.00
#
_symmetry.space_group_name_H-M   'P 1'
#
loop_
_entity.id
_entity.type
_entity.pdbx_description
1 polymer ?
#
loop_
_entity_poly.entity_id
_entity_poly.type
_entity_poly.pdbx_seq_one_letter_code
_entity_poly.pdbx_strand_id
1 'polypeptide(L)'
;PVDAEIASAIIEKENLVPWVDYGEQLRTFEKANGGGDCYGLSDPEQTRLIEDAYYQAIRDSGLVVGIDGTSDCQPPSFAYTAMHGVGLPYAKRSFSTFGLPPFLPVPSQQHPDANFTTVPFPNPEEKGALDEAMAFAKEHGCDIVLANDPDADRLGVAEFNKVDGKWTVFTGDQIGSLLGHWLWETIGKNSEQPVAMCASTVSSKIISAMGQTEGFLFEETLTGFKWIGSRALSLQNEGYRVLLGYEEAIGFSCGGIIPDKDGISALGVIATMAHAFYAKGKTLTSHLQEIYLLYGEFCSDNGYFRCDDPAIVKKIMEQMRNGGKYFDRVGTYEVDSVRDLGSPGYDSQAADKKPTLPTSSSSPMITFRFKNGCVAQFRASGTEPKFKYYIELRGQPGENREEVSKRLDTMVKVILEELLHPSENGLITPSSL
;
A
#
# COMPACT_ATOMS: atom_id res chain seq x y z
N PRO A 1 23.10 12.98 -7.40
CA PRO A 1 22.75 12.20 -6.19
C PRO A 1 22.63 13.14 -4.98
N VAL A 2 21.42 13.65 -4.75
CA VAL A 2 21.10 14.44 -3.55
C VAL A 2 21.30 13.58 -2.28
N ASP A 3 21.28 12.25 -2.45
CA ASP A 3 21.59 11.27 -1.40
C ASP A 3 23.08 11.10 -1.10
N ALA A 4 24.01 11.62 -1.91
CA ALA A 4 25.43 11.48 -1.58
C ALA A 4 25.77 12.27 -0.31
N GLU A 5 25.13 13.42 -0.10
CA GLU A 5 25.28 14.24 1.10
C GLU A 5 24.57 13.61 2.30
N ILE A 6 23.39 13.01 2.11
CA ILE A 6 22.67 12.28 3.16
C ILE A 6 23.43 11.02 3.57
N ALA A 7 23.87 10.21 2.60
CA ALA A 7 24.68 9.04 2.85
C ALA A 7 26.01 9.41 3.49
N SER A 8 26.65 10.51 3.04
CA SER A 8 27.87 11.05 3.66
C SER A 8 27.60 11.47 5.11
N ALA A 9 26.48 12.14 5.39
CA ALA A 9 26.09 12.51 6.75
C ALA A 9 25.80 11.28 7.63
N ILE A 10 25.15 10.23 7.10
CA ILE A 10 24.91 8.98 7.83
C ILE A 10 26.22 8.28 8.19
N ILE A 11 27.21 8.27 7.28
CA ILE A 11 28.52 7.65 7.51
C ILE A 11 29.53 8.56 8.22
N GLU A 12 29.15 9.80 8.58
CA GLU A 12 29.97 10.61 9.47
C GLU A 12 30.17 9.82 10.76
N LYS A 13 31.44 9.75 11.20
CA LYS A 13 31.86 8.88 12.30
C LYS A 13 31.04 9.10 13.57
N GLU A 14 30.51 10.31 13.75
CA GLU A 14 29.63 10.74 14.84
C GLU A 14 28.22 10.12 14.75
N ASN A 15 27.67 9.98 13.54
CA ASN A 15 26.37 9.36 13.28
C ASN A 15 26.45 7.82 13.17
N LEU A 16 27.65 7.28 12.96
CA LEU A 16 27.95 5.83 13.01
C LEU A 16 28.31 5.32 14.40
N VAL A 17 28.53 6.19 15.39
CA VAL A 17 28.61 5.75 16.77
C VAL A 17 27.22 5.18 17.10
N PRO A 18 27.10 3.89 17.48
CA PRO A 18 25.83 3.38 17.99
C PRO A 18 25.35 4.38 19.04
N TRP A 19 24.06 4.73 19.03
CA TRP A 19 23.52 5.59 20.07
C TRP A 19 23.60 4.81 21.39
N VAL A 20 24.76 4.86 22.04
CA VAL A 20 25.08 4.10 23.26
C VAL A 20 24.24 4.60 24.43
N ASP A 21 23.58 5.74 24.22
CA ASP A 21 23.07 6.57 25.27
C ASP A 21 21.77 7.29 24.90
N TYR A 22 20.89 6.61 24.17
CA TYR A 22 19.50 7.08 24.05
C TYR A 22 18.93 7.33 25.47
N GLY A 23 19.27 6.49 26.44
CA GLY A 23 18.84 6.65 27.83
C GLY A 23 19.24 7.97 28.49
N GLU A 24 20.51 8.38 28.50
CA GLU A 24 20.95 9.58 29.22
C GLU A 24 20.69 10.84 28.40
N GLN A 25 20.69 10.77 27.07
CA GLN A 25 20.22 11.89 26.23
C GLN A 25 18.73 12.14 26.41
N LEU A 26 17.88 11.10 26.44
CA LEU A 26 16.46 11.24 26.76
C LEU A 26 16.27 11.77 28.18
N ARG A 27 16.99 11.23 29.18
CA ARG A 27 16.96 11.71 30.58
C ARG A 27 17.40 13.17 30.71
N THR A 28 18.38 13.59 29.91
CA THR A 28 18.88 14.98 29.89
C THR A 28 17.86 15.90 29.23
N PHE A 29 17.21 15.44 28.16
CA PHE A 29 16.14 16.15 27.47
C PHE A 29 14.87 16.27 28.34
N GLU A 30 14.49 15.21 29.05
CA GLU A 30 13.39 15.19 30.03
C GLU A 30 13.66 16.16 31.19
N LYS A 31 14.90 16.18 31.73
CA LYS A 31 15.32 17.14 32.76
C LYS A 31 15.30 18.58 32.27
N ALA A 32 15.67 18.82 31.02
CA ALA A 32 15.71 20.16 30.44
C ALA A 32 14.31 20.70 30.10
N ASN A 33 13.34 19.83 29.80
CA ASN A 33 12.01 20.20 29.31
C ASN A 33 10.85 19.87 30.28
N GLY A 34 11.12 19.72 31.58
CA GLY A 34 10.09 19.61 32.61
C GLY A 34 9.34 18.27 32.64
N GLY A 35 9.95 17.20 32.12
CA GLY A 35 9.36 15.85 32.16
C GLY A 35 8.10 15.65 31.30
N GLY A 36 7.91 16.50 30.28
CA GLY A 36 6.80 16.38 29.33
C GLY A 36 7.15 15.52 28.11
N ASP A 37 6.42 14.40 27.99
CA ASP A 37 6.10 13.55 26.84
C ASP A 37 7.23 13.08 25.91
N CYS A 38 7.87 11.98 26.30
CA CYS A 38 8.31 10.94 25.37
C CYS A 38 7.80 9.59 25.90
N TYR A 39 6.52 9.28 25.64
CA TYR A 39 5.91 8.05 26.13
C TYR A 39 6.52 6.83 25.43
N GLY A 40 7.01 5.87 26.22
CA GLY A 40 7.09 4.46 25.78
C GLY A 40 8.41 3.86 25.32
N LEU A 41 9.59 4.49 25.50
CA LEU A 41 10.87 3.84 25.17
C LEU A 41 11.91 3.78 26.31
N SER A 42 11.74 4.58 27.36
CA SER A 42 12.63 4.60 28.53
C SER A 42 12.09 3.84 29.76
N ASP A 43 10.79 3.55 29.78
CA ASP A 43 10.09 2.85 30.87
C ASP A 43 9.39 1.57 30.34
N PRO A 44 9.91 0.38 30.67
CA PRO A 44 9.34 -0.89 30.22
C PRO A 44 7.89 -1.15 30.65
N GLU A 45 7.42 -0.58 31.76
CA GLU A 45 6.01 -0.73 32.17
C GLU A 45 5.11 0.12 31.29
N GLN A 46 5.49 1.35 31.00
CA GLN A 46 4.73 2.23 30.09
C GLN A 46 4.71 1.68 28.66
N THR A 47 5.82 1.13 28.16
CA THR A 47 5.86 0.45 26.85
C THR A 47 4.81 -0.67 26.79
N ARG A 48 4.76 -1.54 27.82
CA ARG A 48 3.74 -2.60 27.87
C ARG A 48 2.32 -2.06 27.94
N LEU A 49 2.07 -0.99 28.67
CA LEU A 49 0.73 -0.37 28.72
C LEU A 49 0.29 0.16 27.34
N ILE A 50 1.22 0.74 26.56
CA ILE A 50 0.95 1.20 25.20
C ILE A 50 0.67 0.01 24.28
N GLU A 51 1.48 -1.06 24.36
CA GLU A 51 1.22 -2.29 23.63
C GLU A 51 -0.16 -2.86 23.98
N ASP A 52 -0.48 -3.00 25.27
CA ASP A 52 -1.76 -3.50 25.75
C ASP A 52 -2.94 -2.68 25.22
N ALA A 53 -2.82 -1.35 25.26
CA ALA A 53 -3.82 -0.43 24.73
C ALA A 53 -4.02 -0.59 23.21
N TYR A 54 -2.92 -0.78 22.46
CA TYR A 54 -2.98 -1.02 21.01
C TYR A 54 -3.76 -2.31 20.68
N TYR A 55 -3.45 -3.44 21.33
CA TYR A 55 -4.20 -4.69 21.09
C TYR A 55 -5.63 -4.64 21.61
N GLN A 56 -5.90 -3.88 22.67
CA GLN A 56 -7.27 -3.64 23.11
C GLN A 56 -8.05 -2.85 22.07
N ALA A 57 -7.45 -1.81 21.47
CA ALA A 57 -8.08 -1.05 20.39
C ALA A 57 -8.34 -1.93 19.14
N ILE A 58 -7.46 -2.89 18.83
CA ILE A 58 -7.74 -3.91 17.80
C ILE A 58 -9.01 -4.70 18.14
N ARG A 59 -9.18 -5.17 19.37
CA ARG A 59 -10.40 -5.90 19.77
C ARG A 59 -11.64 -5.03 19.66
N ASP A 60 -11.56 -3.79 20.11
CA ASP A 60 -12.70 -2.87 20.16
C ASP A 60 -13.08 -2.32 18.77
N SER A 61 -12.15 -2.32 17.81
CA SER A 61 -12.39 -1.84 16.43
C SER A 61 -13.36 -2.72 15.62
N GLY A 62 -13.61 -3.95 16.06
CA GLY A 62 -14.40 -4.95 15.33
C GLY A 62 -13.60 -5.78 14.31
N LEU A 63 -12.29 -5.60 14.21
CA LEU A 63 -11.43 -6.39 13.32
C LEU A 63 -11.34 -7.86 13.74
N VAL A 64 -11.44 -8.15 15.04
CA VAL A 64 -11.41 -9.51 15.58
C VAL A 64 -12.78 -10.16 15.40
N VAL A 65 -12.97 -10.81 14.25
CA VAL A 65 -14.14 -11.63 13.99
C VAL A 65 -13.88 -13.08 14.43
N GLY A 66 -14.93 -13.76 14.91
CA GLY A 66 -14.81 -15.15 15.34
C GLY A 66 -14.36 -16.06 14.20
N ILE A 67 -13.41 -16.94 14.48
CA ILE A 67 -13.02 -18.02 13.59
C ILE A 67 -13.95 -19.19 13.88
N ASP A 68 -14.87 -19.52 12.97
CA ASP A 68 -15.79 -20.64 13.14
C ASP A 68 -14.99 -21.95 13.28
N GLY A 69 -15.15 -22.62 14.44
CA GLY A 69 -14.49 -23.90 14.73
C GLY A 69 -15.09 -25.10 14.00
N THR A 70 -16.18 -24.92 13.27
CA THR A 70 -16.79 -25.94 12.40
C THR A 70 -16.24 -25.76 11.00
N SER A 71 -15.27 -26.58 10.62
CA SER A 71 -14.62 -26.51 9.31
C SER A 71 -14.89 -27.78 8.50
N ASP A 72 -15.28 -27.60 7.24
CA ASP A 72 -15.36 -28.69 6.26
C ASP A 72 -13.99 -29.02 5.65
N CYS A 73 -13.00 -28.13 5.83
CA CYS A 73 -11.65 -28.22 5.26
C CYS A 73 -10.54 -27.94 6.30
N GLN A 74 -9.27 -28.13 5.93
CA GLN A 74 -8.15 -27.78 6.80
C GLN A 74 -7.90 -26.26 6.76
N PRO A 75 -7.67 -25.60 7.92
CA PRO A 75 -7.28 -24.19 7.95
C PRO A 75 -5.86 -24.00 7.38
N PRO A 76 -5.49 -22.76 6.97
CA PRO A 76 -4.20 -22.49 6.37
C PRO A 76 -3.09 -22.49 7.42
N SER A 77 -1.90 -22.95 7.03
CA SER A 77 -0.67 -22.78 7.80
C SER A 77 0.13 -21.56 7.31
N PHE A 78 0.78 -20.86 8.23
CA PHE A 78 1.48 -19.61 7.94
C PHE A 78 2.97 -19.70 8.23
N ALA A 79 3.79 -19.15 7.34
CA ALA A 79 5.17 -18.76 7.62
C ALA A 79 5.25 -17.24 7.78
N TYR A 80 6.10 -16.78 8.70
CA TYR A 80 6.25 -15.35 9.00
C TYR A 80 7.71 -14.92 8.96
N THR A 81 7.99 -13.81 8.30
CA THR A 81 9.29 -13.13 8.35
C THR A 81 9.13 -11.70 8.83
N ALA A 82 10.03 -11.28 9.73
CA ALA A 82 10.17 -9.88 10.13
C ALA A 82 11.20 -9.14 9.26
N MET A 83 11.81 -9.81 8.26
CA MET A 83 12.88 -9.26 7.43
C MET A 83 14.00 -8.59 8.25
N HIS A 84 14.42 -9.24 9.34
CA HIS A 84 15.38 -8.72 10.32
C HIS A 84 14.92 -7.46 11.07
N GLY A 85 13.60 -7.30 11.19
CA GLY A 85 12.92 -6.21 11.87
C GLY A 85 12.41 -6.52 13.26
N VAL A 86 11.63 -5.57 13.79
CA VAL A 86 11.03 -5.62 15.13
C VAL A 86 9.71 -6.38 15.19
N GLY A 87 9.12 -6.74 14.04
CA GLY A 87 7.72 -7.18 13.95
C GLY A 87 7.37 -8.49 14.67
N LEU A 88 8.31 -9.43 14.88
CA LEU A 88 8.01 -10.78 15.39
C LEU A 88 7.18 -10.83 16.70
N PRO A 89 7.58 -10.17 17.82
CA PRO A 89 6.79 -10.17 19.04
C PRO A 89 5.38 -9.61 18.82
N TYR A 90 5.25 -8.56 18.00
CA TYR A 90 3.98 -7.91 17.73
C TYR A 90 3.06 -8.75 16.84
N ALA A 91 3.62 -9.43 15.83
CA ALA A 91 2.89 -10.35 14.97
C ALA A 91 2.37 -11.57 15.76
N LYS A 92 3.19 -12.15 16.66
CA LYS A 92 2.75 -13.25 17.55
C LYS A 92 1.57 -12.82 18.43
N ARG A 93 1.67 -11.62 19.01
CA ARG A 93 0.61 -11.06 19.86
C ARG A 93 -0.63 -10.68 19.07
N SER A 94 -0.49 -10.24 17.82
CA SER A 94 -1.60 -10.03 16.88
C SER A 94 -2.33 -11.35 16.62
N PHE A 95 -1.61 -12.41 16.22
CA PHE A 95 -2.20 -13.75 16.03
C PHE A 95 -2.99 -14.22 17.26
N SER A 96 -2.42 -14.11 18.46
CA SER A 96 -3.12 -14.41 19.72
C SER A 96 -4.35 -13.53 19.95
N THR A 97 -4.27 -12.24 19.61
CA THR A 97 -5.38 -11.28 19.74
C THR A 97 -6.55 -11.65 18.84
N PHE A 98 -6.28 -12.07 17.61
CA PHE A 98 -7.26 -12.55 16.64
C PHE A 98 -7.71 -14.01 16.88
N GLY A 99 -7.15 -14.71 17.86
CA GLY A 99 -7.50 -16.11 18.15
C GLY A 99 -6.97 -17.11 17.11
N LEU A 100 -5.95 -16.74 16.35
CA LEU A 100 -5.35 -17.55 15.28
C LEU A 100 -4.34 -18.58 15.83
N PRO A 101 -4.20 -19.76 15.19
CA PRO A 101 -3.14 -20.70 15.51
C PRO A 101 -1.76 -20.11 15.16
N PRO A 102 -0.69 -20.45 15.91
CA PRO A 102 0.63 -19.85 15.70
C PRO A 102 1.19 -20.15 14.30
N PHE A 103 1.87 -19.16 13.73
CA PHE A 103 2.67 -19.30 12.50
C PHE A 103 4.06 -19.89 12.79
N LEU A 104 4.76 -20.30 11.73
CA LEU A 104 6.17 -20.67 11.76
C LEU A 104 7.07 -19.47 11.44
N PRO A 105 7.87 -18.96 12.39
CA PRO A 105 8.83 -17.89 12.11
C PRO A 105 9.98 -18.40 11.24
N VAL A 106 10.39 -17.63 10.23
CA VAL A 106 11.54 -17.93 9.37
C VAL A 106 12.84 -17.73 10.18
N PRO A 107 13.58 -18.79 10.56
CA PRO A 107 14.59 -18.68 11.60
C PRO A 107 15.72 -17.69 11.30
N SER A 108 16.07 -17.55 10.04
CA SER A 108 17.13 -16.66 9.55
C SER A 108 16.73 -15.19 9.47
N GLN A 109 15.44 -14.85 9.50
CA GLN A 109 14.94 -13.48 9.32
C GLN A 109 14.06 -12.98 10.49
N GLN A 110 13.89 -13.78 11.55
CA GLN A 110 12.94 -13.50 12.62
C GLN A 110 13.43 -12.50 13.69
N HIS A 111 14.74 -12.23 13.76
CA HIS A 111 15.35 -11.38 14.79
C HIS A 111 15.97 -10.13 14.17
N PRO A 112 16.01 -8.99 14.88
CA PRO A 112 16.69 -7.79 14.40
C PRO A 112 18.15 -8.04 14.01
N ASP A 113 18.51 -7.64 12.80
CA ASP A 113 19.89 -7.65 12.28
C ASP A 113 20.12 -6.38 11.46
N ALA A 114 20.95 -5.48 11.97
CA ALA A 114 21.24 -4.19 11.35
C ALA A 114 21.95 -4.30 9.99
N ASN A 115 22.53 -5.47 9.66
CA ASN A 115 23.14 -5.72 8.36
C ASN A 115 22.18 -6.32 7.33
N PHE A 116 20.95 -6.68 7.74
CA PHE A 116 19.95 -7.34 6.89
C PHE A 116 20.55 -8.52 6.11
N THR A 117 21.29 -9.41 6.79
CA THR A 117 22.26 -10.34 6.17
C THR A 117 21.74 -11.24 5.05
N THR A 118 20.44 -11.46 4.97
CA THR A 118 19.83 -12.34 3.95
C THR A 118 19.00 -11.62 2.90
N VAL A 119 18.80 -10.31 3.02
CA VAL A 119 18.02 -9.51 2.07
C VAL A 119 18.75 -8.20 1.73
N PRO A 120 19.10 -7.96 0.45
CA PRO A 120 19.88 -6.77 0.08
C PRO A 120 19.11 -5.47 0.32
N PHE A 121 17.79 -5.52 0.26
CA PHE A 121 16.90 -4.43 0.58
C PHE A 121 15.67 -4.98 1.31
N PRO A 122 15.47 -4.67 2.60
CA PRO A 122 14.46 -5.30 3.44
C PRO A 122 13.07 -4.68 3.22
N ASN A 123 12.52 -4.78 2.01
CA ASN A 123 11.16 -4.36 1.70
C ASN A 123 10.42 -5.54 1.02
N PRO A 124 9.27 -6.01 1.55
CA PRO A 124 8.53 -7.14 0.98
C PRO A 124 8.12 -6.98 -0.48
N GLU A 125 8.06 -5.75 -1.03
CA GLU A 125 7.76 -5.51 -2.45
C GLU A 125 8.92 -5.85 -3.39
N GLU A 126 10.15 -5.86 -2.88
CA GLU A 126 11.31 -6.03 -3.74
C GLU A 126 11.41 -7.45 -4.29
N LYS A 127 11.81 -7.55 -5.55
CA LYS A 127 12.01 -8.84 -6.20
C LYS A 127 13.07 -9.65 -5.45
N GLY A 128 12.70 -10.84 -5.00
CA GLY A 128 13.57 -11.74 -4.25
C GLY A 128 13.54 -11.56 -2.74
N ALA A 129 12.89 -10.51 -2.21
CA ALA A 129 12.78 -10.26 -0.78
C ALA A 129 12.09 -11.41 -0.01
N LEU A 130 11.13 -12.07 -0.66
CA LEU A 130 10.36 -13.17 -0.07
C LEU A 130 10.94 -14.56 -0.37
N ASP A 131 12.02 -14.69 -1.15
CA ASP A 131 12.50 -15.99 -1.64
C ASP A 131 12.86 -16.94 -0.49
N GLU A 132 13.54 -16.45 0.53
CA GLU A 132 13.93 -17.23 1.71
C GLU A 132 12.70 -17.67 2.53
N ALA A 133 11.73 -16.77 2.73
CA ALA A 133 10.50 -17.08 3.43
C ALA A 133 9.62 -18.09 2.65
N MET A 134 9.52 -17.95 1.32
CA MET A 134 8.82 -18.89 0.45
C MET A 134 9.50 -20.25 0.38
N ALA A 135 10.84 -20.31 0.42
CA ALA A 135 11.59 -21.56 0.49
C ALA A 135 11.34 -22.28 1.83
N PHE A 136 11.45 -21.56 2.94
CA PHE A 136 11.13 -22.08 4.27
C PHE A 136 9.68 -22.57 4.37
N ALA A 137 8.73 -21.76 3.88
CA ALA A 137 7.32 -22.11 3.84
C ALA A 137 7.06 -23.40 3.04
N LYS A 138 7.70 -23.53 1.87
CA LYS A 138 7.57 -24.74 1.03
C LYS A 138 8.13 -25.98 1.72
N GLU A 139 9.27 -25.86 2.40
CA GLU A 139 9.88 -26.97 3.16
C GLU A 139 8.98 -27.46 4.30
N HIS A 140 8.28 -26.54 4.96
CA HIS A 140 7.44 -26.83 6.13
C HIS A 140 5.96 -27.00 5.80
N GLY A 141 5.58 -26.95 4.52
CA GLY A 141 4.19 -27.09 4.09
C GLY A 141 3.28 -25.95 4.54
N CYS A 142 3.81 -24.72 4.62
CA CYS A 142 3.02 -23.51 4.85
C CYS A 142 2.25 -23.10 3.59
N ASP A 143 0.99 -22.71 3.76
CA ASP A 143 0.12 -22.25 2.68
C ASP A 143 0.35 -20.77 2.33
N ILE A 144 0.67 -19.95 3.34
CA ILE A 144 0.77 -18.49 3.20
C ILE A 144 2.07 -18.00 3.86
N VAL A 145 2.75 -17.07 3.19
CA VAL A 145 3.84 -16.26 3.76
C VAL A 145 3.30 -14.87 4.11
N LEU A 146 3.58 -14.44 5.33
CA LEU A 146 3.34 -13.09 5.82
C LEU A 146 4.69 -12.42 6.08
N ALA A 147 4.89 -11.21 5.57
CA ALA A 147 6.15 -10.49 5.70
C ALA A 147 5.89 -9.05 6.13
N ASN A 148 6.55 -8.63 7.21
CA ASN A 148 6.63 -7.23 7.59
C ASN A 148 8.00 -6.67 7.19
N ASP A 149 8.06 -5.37 6.87
CA ASP A 149 9.32 -4.64 6.75
C ASP A 149 9.92 -4.36 8.14
N PRO A 150 11.15 -3.81 8.25
CA PRO A 150 11.89 -3.78 9.50
C PRO A 150 11.21 -3.08 10.68
N ASP A 151 10.42 -2.03 10.44
CA ASP A 151 9.63 -1.29 11.44
C ASP A 151 8.17 -1.80 11.53
N ALA A 152 7.81 -2.78 10.72
CA ALA A 152 6.54 -3.49 10.70
C ALA A 152 5.30 -2.65 10.36
N ASP A 153 5.50 -1.58 9.60
CA ASP A 153 4.42 -0.72 9.14
C ASP A 153 3.80 -1.21 7.81
N ARG A 154 4.52 -2.02 7.03
CA ARG A 154 4.05 -2.65 5.78
C ARG A 154 3.75 -4.13 5.91
N LEU A 155 2.92 -4.65 5.00
CA LEU A 155 2.61 -6.08 4.91
C LEU A 155 2.72 -6.63 3.48
N GLY A 156 3.65 -7.55 3.27
CA GLY A 156 3.68 -8.44 2.11
C GLY A 156 2.96 -9.75 2.39
N VAL A 157 2.28 -10.29 1.37
CA VAL A 157 1.55 -11.56 1.44
C VAL A 157 1.85 -12.39 0.19
N ALA A 158 2.16 -13.67 0.39
CA ALA A 158 2.23 -14.64 -0.70
C ALA A 158 1.44 -15.90 -0.37
N GLU A 159 0.75 -16.47 -1.35
CA GLU A 159 -0.05 -17.69 -1.21
C GLU A 159 0.49 -18.79 -2.13
N PHE A 160 0.62 -20.01 -1.59
CA PHE A 160 1.06 -21.18 -2.35
C PHE A 160 -0.12 -21.85 -3.03
N ASN A 161 -0.07 -21.93 -4.36
CA ASN A 161 -1.05 -22.65 -5.13
C ASN A 161 -0.69 -24.15 -5.19
N LYS A 162 -1.47 -24.97 -4.49
CA LYS A 162 -1.30 -26.43 -4.43
C LYS A 162 -1.53 -27.15 -5.77
N VAL A 163 -2.20 -26.50 -6.73
CA VAL A 163 -2.53 -27.11 -8.04
C VAL A 163 -1.35 -27.03 -9.00
N ASP A 164 -0.71 -25.86 -9.12
CA ASP A 164 0.40 -25.65 -10.05
C ASP A 164 1.79 -25.63 -9.38
N GLY A 165 1.82 -25.65 -8.04
CA GLY A 165 3.04 -25.68 -7.23
C GLY A 165 3.81 -24.35 -7.21
N LYS A 166 3.13 -23.22 -7.46
CA LYS A 166 3.74 -21.89 -7.53
C LYS A 166 3.26 -20.96 -6.42
N TRP A 167 4.10 -19.99 -6.08
CA TRP A 167 3.74 -18.89 -5.20
C TRP A 167 3.12 -17.73 -6.00
N THR A 168 2.02 -17.19 -5.49
CA THR A 168 1.44 -15.92 -5.93
C THR A 168 1.78 -14.88 -4.88
N VAL A 169 2.64 -13.92 -5.22
CA VAL A 169 2.90 -12.74 -4.38
C VAL A 169 1.85 -11.69 -4.73
N PHE A 170 1.07 -11.26 -3.76
CA PHE A 170 0.05 -10.24 -3.98
C PHE A 170 0.69 -8.85 -4.04
N THR A 171 0.21 -8.01 -4.96
CA THR A 171 0.57 -6.58 -4.95
C THR A 171 -0.13 -5.86 -3.81
N GLY A 172 0.34 -4.67 -3.41
CA GLY A 172 -0.34 -3.89 -2.38
C GLY A 172 -1.77 -3.53 -2.75
N ASP A 173 -2.06 -3.28 -4.03
CA ASP A 173 -3.44 -3.10 -4.51
C ASP A 173 -4.31 -4.35 -4.35
N GLN A 174 -3.77 -5.54 -4.56
CA GLN A 174 -4.51 -6.80 -4.36
C GLN A 174 -4.78 -7.07 -2.88
N ILE A 175 -3.80 -6.82 -2.01
CA ILE A 175 -3.98 -6.90 -0.55
C ILE A 175 -5.00 -5.85 -0.10
N GLY A 176 -4.91 -4.61 -0.60
CA GLY A 176 -5.86 -3.53 -0.33
C GLY A 176 -7.29 -3.89 -0.78
N SER A 177 -7.43 -4.55 -1.93
CA SER A 177 -8.71 -5.07 -2.43
C SER A 177 -9.33 -6.11 -1.49
N LEU A 178 -8.52 -7.09 -1.08
CA LEU A 178 -8.93 -8.14 -0.14
C LEU A 178 -9.36 -7.52 1.20
N LEU A 179 -8.53 -6.64 1.76
CA LEU A 179 -8.81 -5.94 3.02
C LEU A 179 -10.08 -5.10 2.92
N GLY A 180 -10.20 -4.27 1.88
CA GLY A 180 -11.35 -3.38 1.70
C GLY A 180 -12.66 -4.15 1.59
N HIS A 181 -12.68 -5.20 0.77
CA HIS A 181 -13.84 -6.07 0.63
C HIS A 181 -14.19 -6.77 1.95
N TRP A 182 -13.21 -7.38 2.62
CA TRP A 182 -13.46 -8.09 3.88
C TRP A 182 -13.99 -7.17 4.98
N LEU A 183 -13.41 -5.99 5.13
CA LEU A 183 -13.84 -5.00 6.13
C LEU A 183 -15.23 -4.47 5.81
N TRP A 184 -15.57 -4.31 4.53
CA TRP A 184 -16.93 -3.99 4.13
C TRP A 184 -17.93 -5.10 4.51
N GLU A 185 -17.63 -6.36 4.16
CA GLU A 185 -18.52 -7.49 4.43
C GLU A 185 -18.73 -7.75 5.92
N THR A 186 -17.66 -7.65 6.72
CA THR A 186 -17.69 -8.03 8.13
C THR A 186 -18.10 -6.89 9.06
N ILE A 187 -17.80 -5.64 8.71
CA ILE A 187 -18.03 -4.48 9.55
C ILE A 187 -18.93 -3.46 8.84
N GLY A 188 -18.60 -3.11 7.60
CA GLY A 188 -19.20 -1.99 6.89
C GLY A 188 -20.71 -2.14 6.64
N LYS A 189 -21.17 -3.30 6.14
CA LYS A 189 -22.58 -3.56 5.83
C LYS A 189 -23.53 -3.39 7.01
N ASN A 190 -23.03 -3.63 8.22
CA ASN A 190 -23.81 -3.54 9.47
C ASN A 190 -23.43 -2.32 10.31
N SER A 191 -22.67 -1.37 9.76
CA SER A 191 -22.27 -0.16 10.46
C SER A 191 -23.46 0.78 10.66
N GLU A 192 -23.67 1.26 11.89
CA GLU A 192 -24.66 2.31 12.17
C GLU A 192 -24.21 3.70 11.69
N GLN A 193 -22.90 3.88 11.49
CA GLN A 193 -22.29 5.09 10.96
C GLN A 193 -22.05 4.97 9.45
N PRO A 194 -22.12 6.08 8.69
CA PRO A 194 -21.69 6.06 7.30
C PRO A 194 -20.23 5.63 7.22
N VAL A 195 -19.91 4.78 6.25
CA VAL A 195 -18.58 4.19 6.11
C VAL A 195 -17.76 4.96 5.08
N ALA A 196 -16.47 5.10 5.35
CA ALA A 196 -15.51 5.61 4.39
C ALA A 196 -14.26 4.73 4.28
N MET A 197 -13.65 4.76 3.10
CA MET A 197 -12.32 4.19 2.84
C MET A 197 -11.48 5.17 2.04
N CYS A 198 -10.17 5.19 2.31
CA CYS A 198 -9.23 6.10 1.69
C CYS A 198 -8.12 5.32 0.96
N ALA A 199 -7.65 5.85 -0.16
CA ALA A 199 -6.45 5.35 -0.81
C ALA A 199 -5.64 6.46 -1.48
N SER A 200 -4.35 6.23 -1.70
CA SER A 200 -3.54 7.19 -2.46
C SER A 200 -4.02 7.29 -3.91
N THR A 201 -3.80 8.44 -4.54
CA THR A 201 -4.19 8.68 -5.94
C THR A 201 -3.52 7.74 -6.93
N VAL A 202 -2.40 7.12 -6.57
CA VAL A 202 -1.64 6.15 -7.38
C VAL A 202 -2.11 4.71 -7.16
N SER A 203 -2.91 4.45 -6.12
CA SER A 203 -3.48 3.14 -5.83
C SER A 203 -4.65 2.83 -6.76
N SER A 204 -4.93 1.52 -6.89
CA SER A 204 -6.02 0.97 -7.69
C SER A 204 -7.37 1.64 -7.41
N LYS A 205 -8.19 1.77 -8.45
CA LYS A 205 -9.55 2.31 -8.36
C LYS A 205 -10.59 1.26 -8.00
N ILE A 206 -10.18 0.05 -7.61
CA ILE A 206 -11.11 -1.00 -7.22
C ILE A 206 -11.92 -0.66 -5.97
N ILE A 207 -11.32 -0.07 -4.93
CA ILE A 207 -12.09 0.38 -3.74
C ILE A 207 -13.08 1.49 -4.12
N SER A 208 -12.74 2.34 -5.09
CA SER A 208 -13.69 3.31 -5.65
C SER A 208 -14.88 2.62 -6.32
N ALA A 209 -14.63 1.59 -7.12
CA ALA A 209 -15.68 0.80 -7.78
C ALA A 209 -16.55 0.03 -6.78
N MET A 210 -15.95 -0.49 -5.70
CA MET A 210 -16.67 -1.08 -4.58
C MET A 210 -17.59 -0.03 -3.93
N GLY A 211 -17.07 1.15 -3.57
CA GLY A 211 -17.86 2.22 -2.95
C GLY A 211 -19.02 2.70 -3.82
N GLN A 212 -18.82 2.80 -5.14
CA GLN A 212 -19.89 3.12 -6.10
C GLN A 212 -21.02 2.07 -6.12
N THR A 213 -20.68 0.81 -5.90
CA THR A 213 -21.63 -0.32 -5.95
C THR A 213 -22.34 -0.50 -4.61
N GLU A 214 -21.57 -0.43 -3.53
CA GLU A 214 -21.99 -0.77 -2.17
C GLU A 214 -22.50 0.43 -1.36
N GLY A 215 -22.19 1.65 -1.82
CA GLY A 215 -22.71 2.90 -1.26
C GLY A 215 -21.88 3.55 -0.15
N PHE A 216 -20.67 3.05 0.14
CA PHE A 216 -19.74 3.72 1.06
C PHE A 216 -18.94 4.83 0.37
N LEU A 217 -18.46 5.80 1.15
CA LEU A 217 -17.64 6.89 0.65
C LEU A 217 -16.22 6.40 0.35
N PHE A 218 -15.74 6.63 -0.87
CA PHE A 218 -14.33 6.47 -1.21
C PHE A 218 -13.69 7.84 -1.42
N GLU A 219 -12.53 8.05 -0.80
CA GLU A 219 -11.75 9.29 -0.91
C GLU A 219 -10.33 9.00 -1.39
N GLU A 220 -9.92 9.71 -2.43
CA GLU A 220 -8.52 9.70 -2.88
C GLU A 220 -7.72 10.73 -2.08
N THR A 221 -6.46 10.41 -1.75
CA THR A 221 -5.51 11.39 -1.18
C THR A 221 -4.20 11.41 -1.96
N LEU A 222 -3.36 12.42 -1.76
CA LEU A 222 -1.99 12.40 -2.30
C LEU A 222 -1.20 11.19 -1.76
N THR A 223 -0.18 10.75 -2.51
CA THR A 223 0.77 9.73 -2.04
C THR A 223 1.49 10.17 -0.77
N GLY A 224 1.63 9.24 0.16
CA GLY A 224 2.20 9.38 1.49
C GLY A 224 1.12 9.26 2.55
N PHE A 225 1.26 8.27 3.44
CA PHE A 225 0.27 7.94 4.46
C PHE A 225 -0.15 9.09 5.39
N LYS A 226 0.69 10.13 5.57
CA LYS A 226 0.30 11.36 6.27
C LYS A 226 -0.98 11.99 5.71
N TRP A 227 -1.20 11.90 4.39
CA TRP A 227 -2.40 12.43 3.73
C TRP A 227 -3.60 11.53 3.98
N ILE A 228 -3.40 10.22 3.91
CA ILE A 228 -4.43 9.20 4.18
C ILE A 228 -4.89 9.30 5.63
N GLY A 229 -3.95 9.26 6.58
CA GLY A 229 -4.21 9.39 8.01
C GLY A 229 -4.91 10.70 8.36
N SER A 230 -4.43 11.83 7.83
CA SER A 230 -5.08 13.14 8.05
C SER A 230 -6.52 13.17 7.51
N ARG A 231 -6.76 12.59 6.32
CA ARG A 231 -8.12 12.53 5.76
C ARG A 231 -9.01 11.57 6.54
N ALA A 232 -8.48 10.43 6.97
CA ALA A 232 -9.20 9.47 7.82
C ALA A 232 -9.65 10.13 9.13
N LEU A 233 -8.75 10.86 9.81
CA LEU A 233 -9.11 11.61 11.02
C LEU A 233 -10.17 12.69 10.75
N SER A 234 -10.08 13.42 9.64
CA SER A 234 -11.10 14.39 9.23
C SER A 234 -12.47 13.73 9.06
N LEU A 235 -12.51 12.59 8.36
CA LEU A 235 -13.74 11.84 8.11
C LEU A 235 -14.34 11.29 9.41
N GLN A 236 -13.51 10.81 10.33
CA GLN A 236 -13.96 10.39 11.67
C GLN A 236 -14.60 11.57 12.43
N ASN A 237 -14.01 12.76 12.38
CA ASN A 237 -14.59 13.97 12.96
C ASN A 237 -15.88 14.42 12.25
N GLU A 238 -16.04 14.09 10.98
CA GLU A 238 -17.26 14.30 10.19
C GLU A 238 -18.34 13.23 10.47
N GLY A 239 -18.06 12.23 11.33
CA GLY A 239 -18.99 11.20 11.75
C GLY A 239 -18.94 9.91 10.93
N TYR A 240 -17.95 9.74 10.05
CA TYR A 240 -17.74 8.51 9.31
C TYR A 240 -16.95 7.47 10.11
N ARG A 241 -17.32 6.20 9.93
CA ARG A 241 -16.46 5.08 10.30
C ARG A 241 -15.48 4.81 9.16
N VAL A 242 -14.21 5.15 9.36
CA VAL A 242 -13.15 4.86 8.38
C VAL A 242 -12.63 3.44 8.61
N LEU A 243 -12.85 2.55 7.65
CA LEU A 243 -12.46 1.14 7.79
C LEU A 243 -11.09 0.82 7.22
N LEU A 244 -10.70 1.49 6.14
CA LEU A 244 -9.44 1.24 5.45
C LEU A 244 -8.80 2.54 4.98
N GLY A 245 -7.52 2.70 5.25
CA GLY A 245 -6.62 3.59 4.51
C GLY A 245 -5.51 2.74 3.88
N TYR A 246 -5.21 2.88 2.59
CA TYR A 246 -4.10 2.12 2.01
C TYR A 246 -3.32 2.81 0.89
N GLU A 247 -2.09 2.35 0.69
CA GLU A 247 -1.22 2.66 -0.44
C GLU A 247 -0.85 1.37 -1.18
N GLU A 248 -0.75 1.45 -2.50
CA GLU A 248 -0.21 0.44 -3.42
C GLU A 248 1.14 -0.12 -2.96
N ALA A 249 1.94 0.70 -2.26
CA ALA A 249 3.24 0.37 -1.68
C ALA A 249 3.12 -0.40 -0.35
N ILE A 250 2.19 -1.36 -0.33
CA ILE A 250 1.89 -2.31 0.77
C ILE A 250 1.69 -1.69 2.17
N GLY A 251 1.24 -0.44 2.21
CA GLY A 251 0.92 0.29 3.45
C GLY A 251 -0.58 0.24 3.73
N PHE A 252 -0.99 -0.22 4.91
CA PHE A 252 -2.40 -0.41 5.26
C PHE A 252 -2.70 0.11 6.67
N SER A 253 -3.89 0.68 6.87
CA SER A 253 -4.46 0.99 8.18
C SER A 253 -5.87 0.42 8.24
N CYS A 254 -6.07 -0.56 9.12
CA CYS A 254 -7.34 -1.26 9.27
C CYS A 254 -8.11 -0.76 10.51
N GLY A 255 -9.42 -0.57 10.37
CA GLY A 255 -10.31 -0.28 11.50
C GLY A 255 -10.17 1.12 12.11
N GLY A 256 -9.37 2.01 11.51
CA GLY A 256 -9.19 3.39 11.97
C GLY A 256 -8.58 3.51 13.36
N ILE A 257 -7.76 2.52 13.78
CA ILE A 257 -7.16 2.44 15.12
C ILE A 257 -6.05 3.48 15.28
N ILE A 258 -5.14 3.54 14.31
CA ILE A 258 -4.10 4.56 14.23
C ILE A 258 -4.11 5.23 12.84
N PRO A 259 -3.80 6.54 12.77
CA PRO A 259 -3.76 7.28 11.52
C PRO A 259 -2.42 7.09 10.77
N ASP A 260 -1.81 5.91 10.86
CA ASP A 260 -0.57 5.54 10.18
C ASP A 260 -0.64 4.09 9.68
N LYS A 261 0.38 3.67 8.93
CA LYS A 261 0.53 2.31 8.45
C LYS A 261 0.69 1.36 9.63
N ASP A 262 0.00 0.23 9.54
CA ASP A 262 -0.07 -0.80 10.56
C ASP A 262 -0.07 -2.19 9.90
N GLY A 263 1.13 -2.68 9.61
CA GLY A 263 1.33 -4.02 9.07
C GLY A 263 0.92 -5.12 10.05
N ILE A 264 0.83 -4.85 11.36
CA ILE A 264 0.53 -5.82 12.41
C ILE A 264 -0.97 -6.11 12.51
N SER A 265 -1.82 -5.07 12.45
CA SER A 265 -3.26 -5.27 12.41
C SER A 265 -3.72 -5.80 11.05
N ALA A 266 -3.15 -5.29 9.95
CA ALA A 266 -3.42 -5.80 8.61
C ALA A 266 -3.09 -7.29 8.48
N LEU A 267 -1.98 -7.73 9.10
CA LEU A 267 -1.56 -9.14 9.14
C LEU A 267 -2.59 -10.01 9.85
N GLY A 268 -3.12 -9.56 10.99
CA GLY A 268 -4.17 -10.27 11.72
C GLY A 268 -5.47 -10.39 10.91
N VAL A 269 -5.86 -9.32 10.21
CA VAL A 269 -7.04 -9.30 9.34
C VAL A 269 -6.88 -10.27 8.15
N ILE A 270 -5.75 -10.21 7.43
CA ILE A 270 -5.46 -11.12 6.31
C ILE A 270 -5.45 -12.58 6.77
N ALA A 271 -4.79 -12.88 7.89
CA ALA A 271 -4.73 -14.26 8.40
C ALA A 271 -6.12 -14.78 8.82
N THR A 272 -6.95 -13.93 9.42
CA THR A 272 -8.35 -14.26 9.76
C THR A 272 -9.18 -14.51 8.52
N MET A 273 -9.06 -13.64 7.51
CA MET A 273 -9.71 -13.80 6.21
C MET A 273 -9.31 -15.13 5.54
N ALA A 274 -8.01 -15.40 5.46
CA ALA A 274 -7.49 -16.64 4.90
C ALA A 274 -8.07 -17.86 5.63
N HIS A 275 -8.10 -17.84 6.97
CA HIS A 275 -8.69 -18.91 7.76
C HIS A 275 -10.18 -19.13 7.43
N ALA A 276 -10.97 -18.06 7.29
CA ALA A 276 -12.39 -18.13 6.96
C ALA A 276 -12.66 -18.71 5.56
N PHE A 277 -11.82 -18.41 4.57
CA PHE A 277 -11.96 -18.92 3.21
C PHE A 277 -11.44 -20.34 3.06
N TYR A 278 -10.29 -20.68 3.64
CA TYR A 278 -9.72 -22.03 3.61
C TYR A 278 -10.63 -23.05 4.31
N ALA A 279 -11.31 -22.65 5.40
CA ALA A 279 -12.31 -23.48 6.05
C ALA A 279 -13.47 -23.89 5.11
N LYS A 280 -13.70 -23.12 4.04
CA LYS A 280 -14.72 -23.35 2.99
C LYS A 280 -14.13 -23.91 1.69
N GLY A 281 -12.88 -24.37 1.71
CA GLY A 281 -12.18 -24.88 0.53
C GLY A 281 -11.82 -23.81 -0.51
N LYS A 282 -11.80 -22.54 -0.13
CA LYS A 282 -11.40 -21.40 -0.96
C LYS A 282 -10.04 -20.85 -0.55
N THR A 283 -9.41 -20.09 -1.43
CA THR A 283 -8.11 -19.41 -1.18
C THR A 283 -8.26 -17.90 -1.29
N LEU A 284 -7.27 -17.13 -0.83
CA LEU A 284 -7.23 -15.67 -1.03
C LEU A 284 -7.21 -15.33 -2.51
N THR A 285 -6.46 -16.08 -3.33
CA THR A 285 -6.45 -15.91 -4.79
C THR A 285 -7.85 -16.11 -5.37
N SER A 286 -8.57 -17.16 -4.96
CA SER A 286 -9.94 -17.39 -5.45
C SER A 286 -10.90 -16.29 -5.00
N HIS A 287 -10.73 -15.77 -3.78
CA HIS A 287 -11.57 -14.69 -3.28
C HIS A 287 -11.28 -13.36 -4.02
N LEU A 288 -10.02 -13.07 -4.33
CA LEU A 288 -9.67 -11.92 -5.16
C LEU A 288 -10.33 -12.00 -6.55
N GLN A 289 -10.41 -13.20 -7.14
CA GLN A 289 -11.16 -13.38 -8.39
C GLN A 289 -12.66 -13.13 -8.21
N GLU A 290 -13.26 -13.54 -7.09
CA GLU A 290 -14.67 -13.21 -6.79
C GLU A 290 -14.90 -11.70 -6.68
N ILE A 291 -13.97 -10.96 -6.07
CA ILE A 291 -14.01 -9.50 -6.00
C ILE A 291 -13.97 -8.91 -7.42
N TYR A 292 -13.09 -9.38 -8.29
CA TYR A 292 -13.05 -8.91 -9.68
C TYR A 292 -14.32 -9.25 -10.48
N LEU A 293 -14.94 -10.40 -10.21
CA LEU A 293 -16.25 -10.76 -10.79
C LEU A 293 -17.40 -9.85 -10.34
N LEU A 294 -17.29 -9.21 -9.18
CA LEU A 294 -18.31 -8.29 -8.66
C LEU A 294 -18.08 -6.86 -9.15
N TYR A 295 -16.85 -6.37 -9.07
CA TYR A 295 -16.55 -4.94 -9.25
C TYR A 295 -15.81 -4.62 -10.55
N GLY A 296 -15.37 -5.63 -11.30
CA GLY A 296 -14.59 -5.50 -12.53
C GLY A 296 -13.18 -6.05 -12.37
N GLU A 297 -12.57 -6.44 -13.48
CA GLU A 297 -11.20 -6.97 -13.51
C GLU A 297 -10.20 -5.82 -13.62
N PHE A 298 -9.30 -5.68 -12.65
CA PHE A 298 -8.33 -4.58 -12.60
C PHE A 298 -6.94 -5.08 -12.97
N CYS A 299 -6.38 -4.49 -14.02
CA CYS A 299 -4.99 -4.71 -14.44
C CYS A 299 -4.23 -3.39 -14.42
N SER A 300 -3.00 -3.40 -13.92
CA SER A 300 -2.16 -2.20 -13.80
C SER A 300 -0.78 -2.42 -14.39
N ASP A 301 -0.24 -1.37 -15.00
CA ASP A 301 1.14 -1.22 -15.45
C ASP A 301 1.69 0.06 -14.82
N ASN A 302 2.56 -0.13 -13.83
CA ASN A 302 3.17 0.93 -13.05
C ASN A 302 4.67 0.89 -13.30
N GLY A 303 5.26 2.04 -13.52
CA GLY A 303 6.68 2.12 -13.84
C GLY A 303 7.25 3.51 -13.69
N TYR A 304 8.50 3.64 -14.10
CA TYR A 304 9.17 4.93 -14.13
C TYR A 304 10.17 4.99 -15.27
N PHE A 305 10.44 6.20 -15.73
CA PHE A 305 11.60 6.54 -16.54
C PHE A 305 12.65 7.22 -15.67
N ARG A 306 13.92 6.92 -15.90
CA ARG A 306 15.00 7.73 -15.35
C ARG A 306 15.05 9.05 -16.12
N CYS A 307 15.00 10.16 -15.39
CA CYS A 307 15.11 11.50 -15.93
C CYS A 307 15.85 12.37 -14.90
N ASP A 308 17.14 12.61 -15.15
CA ASP A 308 18.00 13.39 -14.25
C ASP A 308 17.86 14.91 -14.46
N ASP A 309 17.23 15.34 -15.58
CA ASP A 309 17.09 16.75 -15.95
C ASP A 309 15.68 17.29 -15.60
N PRO A 310 15.55 18.18 -14.59
CA PRO A 310 14.29 18.80 -14.24
C PRO A 310 13.64 19.60 -15.38
N ALA A 311 14.43 20.10 -16.34
CA ALA A 311 13.90 20.83 -17.49
C ALA A 311 13.12 19.92 -18.44
N ILE A 312 13.57 18.66 -18.60
CA ILE A 312 12.86 17.65 -19.40
C ILE A 312 11.55 17.27 -18.71
N VAL A 313 11.59 17.03 -17.39
CA VAL A 313 10.37 16.76 -16.60
C VAL A 313 9.37 17.90 -16.74
N LYS A 314 9.82 19.16 -16.63
CA LYS A 314 8.96 20.33 -16.81
C LYS A 314 8.37 20.38 -18.23
N LYS A 315 9.20 20.15 -19.25
CA LYS A 315 8.77 20.11 -20.66
C LYS A 315 7.68 19.06 -20.87
N ILE A 316 7.85 17.84 -20.37
CA ILE A 316 6.86 16.76 -20.46
C ILE A 316 5.53 17.14 -19.79
N MET A 317 5.59 17.69 -18.58
CA MET A 317 4.37 18.14 -17.87
C MET A 317 3.66 19.28 -18.63
N GLU A 318 4.40 20.19 -19.25
CA GLU A 318 3.85 21.26 -20.09
C GLU A 318 3.25 20.74 -21.41
N GLN A 319 3.88 19.73 -22.02
CA GLN A 319 3.33 19.04 -23.20
C GLN A 319 1.97 18.40 -22.87
N MET A 320 1.88 17.67 -21.75
CA MET A 320 0.62 17.06 -21.29
C MET A 320 -0.49 18.09 -21.04
N ARG A 321 -0.14 19.32 -20.64
CA ARG A 321 -1.12 20.40 -20.42
C ARG A 321 -1.69 20.97 -21.72
N ASN A 322 -0.99 20.81 -22.86
CA ASN A 322 -1.43 21.29 -24.17
C ASN A 322 -1.97 22.74 -24.14
N GLY A 323 -1.17 23.66 -23.60
CA GLY A 323 -1.57 25.07 -23.44
C GLY A 323 -2.79 25.29 -22.53
N GLY A 324 -3.05 24.37 -21.59
CA GLY A 324 -4.18 24.41 -20.66
C GLY A 324 -5.48 23.80 -21.19
N LYS A 325 -5.51 23.34 -22.46
CA LYS A 325 -6.68 22.66 -23.04
C LYS A 325 -6.74 21.19 -22.68
N TYR A 326 -5.59 20.59 -22.36
CA TYR A 326 -5.39 19.14 -22.27
C TYR A 326 -5.85 18.43 -23.54
N PHE A 327 -5.85 17.09 -23.53
CA PHE A 327 -6.22 16.26 -24.65
C PHE A 327 -7.64 15.72 -24.45
N ASP A 328 -8.46 15.78 -25.50
CA ASP A 328 -9.76 15.09 -25.57
C ASP A 328 -9.59 13.61 -25.98
N ARG A 329 -8.46 13.27 -26.60
CA ARG A 329 -8.07 11.90 -26.97
C ARG A 329 -6.56 11.69 -26.86
N VAL A 330 -6.16 10.46 -26.55
CA VAL A 330 -4.76 10.01 -26.64
C VAL A 330 -4.74 8.78 -27.55
N GLY A 331 -4.13 8.92 -28.72
CA GLY A 331 -4.30 7.97 -29.83
C GLY A 331 -5.78 7.76 -30.17
N THR A 332 -6.28 6.53 -30.05
CA THR A 332 -7.70 6.22 -30.32
C THR A 332 -8.60 6.35 -29.09
N TYR A 333 -8.05 6.57 -27.90
CA TYR A 333 -8.80 6.51 -26.64
C TYR A 333 -9.35 7.88 -26.24
N GLU A 334 -10.65 7.96 -25.95
CA GLU A 334 -11.31 9.19 -25.51
C GLU A 334 -11.03 9.48 -24.03
N VAL A 335 -10.58 10.69 -23.75
CA VAL A 335 -10.41 11.21 -22.39
C VAL A 335 -11.76 11.66 -21.86
N ASP A 336 -12.16 11.13 -20.71
CA ASP A 336 -13.35 11.53 -19.97
C ASP A 336 -13.08 12.76 -19.11
N SER A 337 -11.98 12.73 -18.36
CA SER A 337 -11.62 13.80 -17.45
C SER A 337 -10.13 13.87 -17.16
N VAL A 338 -9.67 15.06 -16.81
CA VAL A 338 -8.29 15.36 -16.39
C VAL A 338 -8.28 16.06 -15.05
N ARG A 339 -7.32 15.66 -14.20
CA ARG A 339 -6.96 16.33 -12.94
C ARG A 339 -5.46 16.61 -12.93
N ASP A 340 -5.07 17.88 -12.93
CA ASP A 340 -3.70 18.37 -12.75
C ASP A 340 -3.55 18.99 -11.37
N LEU A 341 -2.69 18.41 -10.55
CA LEU A 341 -2.31 18.90 -9.23
C LEU A 341 -1.01 19.73 -9.26
N GLY A 342 -0.60 20.22 -10.42
CA GLY A 342 0.36 21.32 -10.55
C GLY A 342 -0.20 22.63 -9.99
N SER A 343 0.60 23.70 -9.94
CA SER A 343 0.10 25.05 -9.61
C SER A 343 -0.03 25.87 -10.90
N PRO A 344 -1.20 26.47 -11.22
CA PRO A 344 -2.34 26.76 -10.34
C PRO A 344 -3.41 25.64 -10.18
N GLY A 345 -3.19 24.45 -10.76
CA GLY A 345 -4.07 23.29 -10.64
C GLY A 345 -5.27 23.34 -11.57
N TYR A 346 -5.80 22.17 -11.91
CA TYR A 346 -6.98 22.04 -12.77
C TYR A 346 -7.71 20.73 -12.49
N ASP A 347 -9.03 20.77 -12.41
CA ASP A 347 -9.84 19.55 -12.37
C ASP A 347 -11.08 19.72 -13.26
N SER A 348 -11.13 18.96 -14.35
CA SER A 348 -12.24 19.02 -15.30
C SER A 348 -13.59 18.58 -14.71
N GLN A 349 -13.61 17.77 -13.65
CA GLN A 349 -14.83 17.27 -13.02
C GLN A 349 -15.38 18.26 -11.99
N ALA A 350 -14.52 19.12 -11.42
CA ALA A 350 -14.94 20.14 -10.47
C ALA A 350 -15.73 21.27 -11.16
N ALA A 351 -16.76 21.79 -10.48
CA ALA A 351 -17.62 22.86 -11.00
C ALA A 351 -16.86 24.16 -11.26
N ASP A 352 -15.89 24.50 -10.39
CA ASP A 352 -15.03 25.70 -10.50
C ASP A 352 -13.70 25.43 -11.22
N LYS A 353 -13.54 24.22 -11.77
CA LYS A 353 -12.35 23.71 -12.43
C LYS A 353 -11.10 23.64 -11.56
N LYS A 354 -11.25 23.60 -10.22
CA LYS A 354 -10.13 23.46 -9.28
C LYS A 354 -10.14 22.09 -8.60
N PRO A 355 -8.96 21.49 -8.38
CA PRO A 355 -8.87 20.24 -7.64
C PRO A 355 -9.19 20.47 -6.16
N THR A 356 -9.81 19.47 -5.53
CA THR A 356 -10.01 19.40 -4.08
C THR A 356 -8.74 18.97 -3.34
N LEU A 357 -7.85 18.26 -4.03
CA LEU A 357 -6.55 17.84 -3.50
C LEU A 357 -5.52 18.98 -3.56
N PRO A 358 -4.56 19.01 -2.62
CA PRO A 358 -3.50 20.01 -2.63
C PRO A 358 -2.70 20.01 -3.93
N THR A 359 -2.39 21.21 -4.43
CA THR A 359 -1.57 21.43 -5.63
C THR A 359 -0.11 21.70 -5.28
N SER A 360 0.83 21.30 -6.14
CA SER A 360 2.27 21.51 -5.95
C SER A 360 2.98 21.88 -7.25
N SER A 361 3.80 22.94 -7.21
CA SER A 361 4.71 23.28 -8.32
C SER A 361 5.92 22.37 -8.39
N SER A 362 6.37 21.81 -7.27
CA SER A 362 7.62 21.02 -7.16
C SER A 362 7.39 19.52 -7.36
N SER A 363 6.15 19.06 -7.17
CA SER A 363 5.76 17.66 -7.36
C SER A 363 4.43 17.57 -8.10
N PRO A 364 4.31 18.13 -9.31
CA PRO A 364 3.06 18.12 -10.05
C PRO A 364 2.66 16.69 -10.41
N MET A 365 1.36 16.45 -10.46
CA MET A 365 0.78 15.16 -10.81
C MET A 365 -0.40 15.37 -11.74
N ILE A 366 -0.43 14.68 -12.88
CA ILE A 366 -1.53 14.77 -13.84
C ILE A 366 -2.18 13.39 -13.95
N THR A 367 -3.50 13.34 -13.82
CA THR A 367 -4.30 12.13 -14.00
C THR A 367 -5.25 12.32 -15.17
N PHE A 368 -5.17 11.43 -16.16
CA PHE A 368 -6.14 11.27 -17.23
C PHE A 368 -7.05 10.08 -16.92
N ARG A 369 -8.35 10.28 -16.98
CA ARG A 369 -9.36 9.21 -16.93
C ARG A 369 -9.96 9.08 -18.32
N PHE A 370 -10.06 7.86 -18.81
CA PHE A 370 -10.57 7.53 -20.13
C PHE A 370 -11.97 6.91 -20.02
N LYS A 371 -12.81 7.14 -21.03
CA LYS A 371 -14.20 6.64 -21.04
C LYS A 371 -14.33 5.12 -20.97
N ASN A 372 -13.27 4.39 -21.35
CA ASN A 372 -13.24 2.93 -21.33
C ASN A 372 -12.80 2.34 -19.97
N GLY A 373 -12.68 3.17 -18.92
CA GLY A 373 -12.28 2.72 -17.58
C GLY A 373 -10.78 2.69 -17.34
N CYS A 374 -9.95 3.16 -18.28
CA CYS A 374 -8.52 3.36 -18.04
C CYS A 374 -8.27 4.63 -17.23
N VAL A 375 -7.30 4.59 -16.33
CA VAL A 375 -6.78 5.74 -15.58
C VAL A 375 -5.27 5.76 -15.73
N ALA A 376 -4.72 6.87 -16.24
CA ALA A 376 -3.28 7.08 -16.37
C ALA A 376 -2.85 8.26 -15.51
N GLN A 377 -1.95 8.03 -14.56
CA GLN A 377 -1.40 9.04 -13.67
C GLN A 377 0.09 9.18 -13.87
N PHE A 378 0.56 10.44 -13.94
CA PHE A 378 1.94 10.80 -14.14
C PHE A 378 2.42 11.69 -13.03
N ARG A 379 3.60 11.39 -12.49
CA ARG A 379 4.19 12.12 -11.38
C ARG A 379 5.68 12.34 -11.60
N ALA A 380 6.10 13.60 -11.50
CA ALA A 380 7.49 13.96 -11.31
C ALA A 380 7.91 13.63 -9.87
N SER A 381 8.97 12.85 -9.68
CA SER A 381 9.58 12.75 -8.35
C SER A 381 10.33 14.05 -8.05
N GLY A 382 10.09 14.63 -6.87
CA GLY A 382 10.74 15.89 -6.47
C GLY A 382 12.16 15.70 -5.93
N THR A 383 12.52 14.48 -5.53
CA THR A 383 13.80 14.15 -4.87
C THR A 383 14.61 13.12 -5.63
N GLU A 384 13.96 12.25 -6.41
CA GLU A 384 14.63 11.21 -7.21
C GLU A 384 14.60 11.58 -8.69
N PRO A 385 15.61 11.17 -9.49
CA PRO A 385 15.64 11.39 -10.94
C PRO A 385 14.70 10.42 -11.68
N LYS A 386 13.43 10.35 -11.24
CA LYS A 386 12.42 9.42 -11.74
C LYS A 386 11.15 10.17 -12.14
N PHE A 387 10.67 9.86 -13.33
CA PHE A 387 9.34 10.23 -13.79
C PHE A 387 8.45 8.99 -13.73
N LYS A 388 7.52 8.95 -12.76
CA LYS A 388 6.69 7.76 -12.49
C LYS A 388 5.38 7.84 -13.26
N TYR A 389 4.90 6.69 -13.71
CA TYR A 389 3.57 6.51 -14.27
C TYR A 389 2.85 5.34 -13.62
N TYR A 390 1.52 5.46 -13.54
CA TYR A 390 0.62 4.43 -13.02
C TYR A 390 -0.56 4.35 -13.97
N ILE A 391 -0.70 3.25 -14.70
CA ILE A 391 -1.76 3.09 -15.69
C ILE A 391 -2.55 1.84 -15.33
N GLU A 392 -3.83 2.03 -15.01
CA GLU A 392 -4.73 0.96 -14.64
C GLU A 392 -5.91 0.90 -15.61
N LEU A 393 -6.32 -0.29 -16.02
CA LEU A 393 -7.54 -0.53 -16.77
C LEU A 393 -8.50 -1.38 -15.93
N ARG A 394 -9.72 -0.88 -15.76
CA ARG A 394 -10.86 -1.65 -15.25
C ARG A 394 -11.62 -2.29 -16.42
N GLY A 395 -11.54 -3.61 -16.53
CA GLY A 395 -12.45 -4.43 -17.32
C GLY A 395 -13.84 -4.54 -16.68
N GLN A 396 -14.83 -4.94 -17.48
CA GLN A 396 -16.17 -5.19 -16.97
C GLN A 396 -16.20 -6.42 -16.05
N PRO A 397 -17.11 -6.48 -15.06
CA PRO A 397 -17.33 -7.68 -14.26
C PRO A 397 -17.51 -8.93 -15.14
N GLY A 398 -16.70 -9.97 -14.91
CA GLY A 398 -16.73 -11.21 -15.69
C GLY A 398 -15.89 -11.21 -16.98
N GLU A 399 -15.23 -10.11 -17.34
CA GLU A 399 -14.26 -10.13 -18.44
C GLU A 399 -13.03 -10.96 -18.09
N ASN A 400 -12.42 -11.59 -19.10
CA ASN A 400 -11.22 -12.40 -18.91
C ASN A 400 -9.99 -11.51 -18.67
N ARG A 401 -9.24 -11.78 -17.60
CA ARG A 401 -8.02 -11.03 -17.25
C ARG A 401 -7.00 -10.91 -18.38
N GLU A 402 -6.77 -11.97 -19.16
CA GLU A 402 -5.80 -11.89 -20.27
C GLU A 402 -6.24 -10.90 -21.35
N GLU A 403 -7.55 -10.76 -21.58
CA GLU A 403 -8.11 -9.81 -22.53
C GLU A 403 -8.05 -8.38 -22.01
N VAL A 404 -8.28 -8.18 -20.71
CA VAL A 404 -8.06 -6.87 -20.05
C VAL A 404 -6.57 -6.49 -20.12
N SER A 405 -5.66 -7.40 -19.76
CA SER A 405 -4.21 -7.16 -19.81
C SER A 405 -3.72 -6.83 -21.22
N LYS A 406 -4.14 -7.56 -22.26
CA LYS A 406 -3.75 -7.26 -23.65
C LYS A 406 -4.22 -5.87 -24.10
N ARG A 407 -5.43 -5.45 -23.68
CA ARG A 407 -5.93 -4.09 -23.93
C ARG A 407 -5.09 -3.06 -23.20
N LEU A 408 -4.79 -3.29 -21.92
CA LEU A 408 -3.92 -2.44 -21.12
C LEU A 408 -2.54 -2.28 -21.77
N ASP A 409 -1.87 -3.37 -22.17
CA ASP A 409 -0.54 -3.33 -22.81
C ASP A 409 -0.52 -2.45 -24.06
N THR A 410 -1.61 -2.48 -24.82
CA THR A 410 -1.77 -1.65 -26.03
C THR A 410 -1.98 -0.18 -25.64
N MET A 411 -2.83 0.08 -24.64
CA MET A 411 -3.08 1.42 -24.13
C MET A 411 -1.83 2.07 -23.54
N VAL A 412 -1.08 1.34 -22.70
CA VAL A 412 0.15 1.82 -22.06
C VAL A 412 1.13 2.32 -23.12
N LYS A 413 1.39 1.53 -24.17
CA LYS A 413 2.30 1.93 -25.25
C LYS A 413 1.87 3.24 -25.92
N VAL A 414 0.60 3.35 -26.27
CA VAL A 414 0.04 4.55 -26.92
C VAL A 414 0.09 5.76 -25.99
N ILE A 415 -0.34 5.58 -24.74
CA ILE A 415 -0.41 6.65 -23.73
C ILE A 415 0.99 7.18 -23.42
N LEU A 416 1.97 6.30 -23.19
CA LEU A 416 3.33 6.72 -22.88
C LEU A 416 3.99 7.41 -24.07
N GLU A 417 3.81 6.90 -25.29
CA GLU A 417 4.39 7.51 -26.49
C GLU A 417 3.81 8.91 -26.76
N GLU A 418 2.49 9.06 -26.75
CA GLU A 418 1.79 10.30 -27.09
C GLU A 418 1.88 11.37 -25.99
N LEU A 419 1.94 11.00 -24.72
CA LEU A 419 1.98 11.97 -23.62
C LEU A 419 3.41 12.30 -23.15
N LEU A 420 4.35 11.35 -23.25
CA LEU A 420 5.70 11.53 -22.72
C LEU A 420 6.77 11.69 -23.81
N HIS A 421 6.49 11.31 -25.06
CA HIS A 421 7.45 11.26 -26.15
C HIS A 421 8.84 10.72 -25.72
N PRO A 422 8.93 9.48 -25.18
CA PRO A 422 10.12 9.02 -24.46
C PRO A 422 11.41 9.13 -25.27
N SER A 423 11.37 8.79 -26.56
CA SER A 423 12.53 8.87 -27.46
C SER A 423 13.01 10.31 -27.68
N GLU A 424 12.08 11.25 -27.89
CA GLU A 424 12.39 12.67 -28.12
C GLU A 424 12.90 13.37 -26.86
N ASN A 425 12.39 12.93 -25.70
CA ASN A 425 12.74 13.46 -24.40
C ASN A 425 13.90 12.70 -23.73
N GLY A 426 14.51 11.72 -24.41
CA GLY A 426 15.65 10.97 -23.90
C GLY A 426 15.35 10.18 -22.61
N LEU A 427 14.10 9.75 -22.43
CA LEU A 427 13.69 8.98 -21.26
C LEU A 427 14.22 7.55 -21.35
N ILE A 428 14.83 7.07 -20.27
CA ILE A 428 15.48 5.75 -20.21
C ILE A 428 14.65 4.82 -19.31
N THR A 429 14.34 3.62 -19.81
CA THR A 429 13.66 2.59 -19.01
C THR A 429 14.62 1.92 -18.02
N PRO A 430 14.15 1.41 -16.87
CA PRO A 430 15.01 0.72 -15.91
C PRO A 430 15.67 -0.54 -16.49
N SER A 431 14.98 -1.24 -17.41
CA SER A 431 15.48 -2.45 -18.08
C SER A 431 16.56 -2.21 -19.13
N SER A 432 16.77 -0.95 -19.54
CA SER A 432 17.83 -0.56 -20.49
C SER A 432 19.12 -0.09 -19.80
N LEU A 433 19.16 -0.14 -18.46
CA LEU A 433 20.34 0.05 -17.63
C LEU A 433 20.91 -1.31 -17.23
#